data_AF-A0A7J7RD80-F1
#
_entry.id   AF-A0A7J7RD80-F1
#
_cell.length_a   1.000
_cell.length_b   1.000
_cell.length_c   1.000
_cell.angle_alpha   90.00
_cell.angle_beta   90.00
_cell.angle_gamma   90.00
#
_symmetry.space_group_name_H-M   'P 1'
#
loop_
_entity.id
_entity.type
_entity.pdbx_description
1 polymer ?
#
loop_
_entity_poly.entity_id
_entity_poly.type
_entity_poly.pdbx_seq_one_letter_code
_entity_poly.pdbx_strand_id
1 'polypeptide(L)'
;MLASASYDDTVKLYREEEDDWVCCATLEGHESTVWSLAFDPSGQRLASCSDDRTVRIWRQYLPGNEQGVACSGSDPSWKCICTLSGFHSRTIYDIAWCSLTGALATACGDDAIRVFEEDPGSDPQQPTFSLTAHLPQAHSQDVNCVAWNPKERGLLASCSDDGEMAFWKYQRLEGL
;
A
#
# COMPACT_ATOMS: atom_id res chain seq x y z
N MET A 1 13.65 -0.11 10.92
CA MET A 1 12.98 0.96 10.15
C MET A 1 11.53 1.03 10.59
N LEU A 2 11.03 2.23 10.84
CA LEU A 2 9.65 2.52 11.20
C LEU A 2 9.05 3.41 10.09
N ALA A 3 7.77 3.26 9.80
CA ALA A 3 7.01 4.13 8.92
C ALA A 3 5.79 4.67 9.65
N SER A 4 5.44 5.94 9.45
CA SER A 4 4.22 6.56 9.96
C SER A 4 3.46 7.24 8.83
N ALA A 5 2.14 7.12 8.85
CA ALA A 5 1.20 7.90 8.05
C ALA A 5 0.51 8.92 8.95
N SER A 6 0.10 10.07 8.39
CA SER A 6 -0.40 11.19 9.17
C SER A 6 -1.54 11.93 8.46
N TYR A 7 -2.30 12.67 9.25
CA TYR A 7 -3.30 13.63 8.77
C TYR A 7 -2.66 14.82 8.03
N ASP A 8 -1.34 15.03 8.14
CA ASP A 8 -0.59 16.06 7.42
C ASP A 8 -0.25 15.70 5.96
N ASP A 9 -0.91 14.70 5.41
CA ASP A 9 -0.78 14.20 4.03
C ASP A 9 0.58 13.53 3.72
N THR A 10 1.46 13.37 4.71
CA THR A 10 2.79 12.78 4.52
C THR A 10 2.92 11.37 5.08
N VAL A 11 3.87 10.64 4.50
CA VAL A 11 4.46 9.45 5.11
C VAL A 11 5.86 9.79 5.59
N LYS A 12 6.22 9.38 6.80
CA LYS A 12 7.58 9.57 7.33
C LYS A 12 8.23 8.24 7.66
N LEU A 13 9.52 8.15 7.40
CA LEU A 13 10.33 6.99 7.72
C LEU A 13 11.37 7.35 8.76
N TYR A 14 11.60 6.41 9.67
CA TYR A 14 12.53 6.56 10.79
C TYR A 14 13.46 5.36 10.89
N ARG A 15 14.69 5.62 11.30
CA ARG A 15 15.68 4.60 11.62
C ARG A 15 16.55 5.07 12.77
N GLU A 16 17.24 4.11 13.36
CA GLU A 16 18.25 4.37 14.38
C GLU A 16 19.56 4.81 13.70
N GLU A 17 20.14 5.90 14.19
CA GLU A 17 21.44 6.45 13.81
C GLU A 17 22.17 6.91 15.08
N GLU A 18 23.39 6.40 15.30
CA GLU A 18 24.26 6.81 16.43
C GLU A 18 23.54 6.82 17.80
N ASP A 19 22.82 5.73 18.12
CA ASP A 19 22.02 5.54 19.36
C ASP A 19 20.83 6.51 19.53
N ASP A 20 20.36 7.18 18.46
CA ASP A 20 19.13 7.98 18.44
C ASP A 20 18.21 7.63 17.26
N TRP A 21 16.92 8.01 17.33
CA TRP A 21 15.95 7.83 16.25
C TRP A 21 15.79 9.10 15.44
N VAL A 22 16.04 9.01 14.13
CA VAL A 22 15.92 10.15 13.20
C VAL A 22 14.83 9.92 12.16
N CYS A 23 14.19 11.00 11.72
CA CYS A 23 13.34 10.99 10.53
C CYS A 23 14.22 11.04 9.28
N CYS A 24 14.42 9.89 8.63
CA CYS A 24 15.33 9.76 7.49
C CYS A 24 14.66 10.02 6.13
N ALA A 25 13.32 10.07 6.06
CA ALA A 25 12.61 10.49 4.85
C ALA A 25 11.22 11.06 5.17
N THR A 26 10.79 12.06 4.40
CA THR A 26 9.39 12.50 4.31
C THR A 26 8.93 12.29 2.86
N LEU A 27 7.85 11.54 2.68
CA LEU A 27 7.25 11.21 1.39
C LEU A 27 6.04 12.12 1.21
N GLU A 28 6.18 13.08 0.30
CA GLU A 28 5.14 14.03 -0.05
C GLU A 28 4.51 13.62 -1.39
N GLY A 29 3.19 13.75 -1.49
CA GLY A 29 2.47 13.52 -2.74
C GLY A 29 0.99 13.23 -2.57
N HIS A 30 0.56 12.64 -1.45
CA HIS A 30 -0.87 12.57 -1.16
C HIS A 30 -1.45 13.97 -0.98
N GLU A 31 -2.73 14.13 -1.31
CA GLU A 31 -3.44 15.42 -1.27
C GLU A 31 -4.45 15.51 -0.11
N SER A 32 -4.48 14.48 0.74
CA SER A 32 -5.28 14.40 1.96
C SER A 32 -4.70 13.31 2.89
N THR A 33 -5.32 13.15 4.05
CA THR A 33 -4.88 12.25 5.13
C THR A 33 -4.43 10.89 4.63
N VAL A 34 -3.24 10.47 5.04
CA VAL A 34 -2.75 9.10 4.79
C VAL A 34 -3.21 8.22 5.94
N TRP A 35 -4.00 7.19 5.64
CA TRP A 35 -4.65 6.35 6.66
C TRP A 35 -3.84 5.12 7.04
N SER A 36 -3.23 4.45 6.06
CA SER A 36 -2.53 3.19 6.31
C SER A 36 -1.36 2.96 5.35
N LEU A 37 -0.49 2.04 5.73
CA LEU A 37 0.77 1.70 5.08
C LEU A 37 0.98 0.18 5.05
N ALA A 38 1.50 -0.34 3.95
CA ALA A 38 1.92 -1.73 3.85
C ALA A 38 3.24 -1.87 3.07
N PHE A 39 4.26 -2.47 3.68
CA PHE A 39 5.48 -2.84 2.96
C PHE A 39 5.21 -4.02 2.01
N ASP A 40 5.87 -4.01 0.87
CA ASP A 40 5.88 -5.16 -0.03
C ASP A 40 6.72 -6.32 0.56
N PRO A 41 6.64 -7.54 0.00
CA PRO A 41 7.39 -8.69 0.51
C PRO A 41 8.91 -8.49 0.53
N SER A 42 9.45 -7.62 -0.35
CA SER A 42 10.89 -7.32 -0.42
C SER A 42 11.33 -6.31 0.64
N GLY A 43 10.40 -5.51 1.19
CA GLY A 43 10.70 -4.38 2.07
C GLY A 43 11.30 -3.17 1.36
N GLN A 44 11.51 -3.24 0.04
CA GLN A 44 12.07 -2.14 -0.77
C GLN A 44 10.99 -1.20 -1.29
N ARG A 45 9.72 -1.60 -1.19
CA ARG A 45 8.57 -0.78 -1.56
C ARG A 45 7.57 -0.67 -0.43
N LEU A 46 6.84 0.44 -0.44
CA LEU A 46 5.81 0.77 0.52
C LEU A 46 4.58 1.21 -0.25
N ALA A 47 3.42 0.64 0.05
CA ALA A 47 2.14 1.14 -0.40
C ALA A 47 1.56 2.04 0.69
N SER A 48 0.95 3.16 0.30
CA SER A 48 0.16 4.03 1.17
C SER A 48 -1.22 4.27 0.58
N CYS A 49 -2.23 4.39 1.43
CA CYS A 49 -3.59 4.72 1.02
C CYS A 49 -4.10 5.98 1.74
N SER A 50 -4.95 6.76 1.07
CA SER A 50 -5.33 8.09 1.53
C SER A 50 -6.81 8.40 1.31
N ASP A 51 -7.26 9.43 2.02
CA ASP A 51 -8.52 10.12 1.80
C ASP A 51 -8.63 10.79 0.42
N ASP A 52 -7.49 11.05 -0.25
CA ASP A 52 -7.44 11.51 -1.64
C ASP A 52 -7.90 10.45 -2.67
N ARG A 53 -8.30 9.26 -2.18
CA ARG A 53 -8.83 8.13 -2.95
C ARG A 53 -7.81 7.50 -3.88
N THR A 54 -6.53 7.67 -3.57
CA THR A 54 -5.43 7.05 -4.30
C THR A 54 -4.61 6.11 -3.42
N VAL A 55 -4.00 5.14 -4.08
CA VAL A 55 -2.90 4.36 -3.51
C VAL A 55 -1.61 4.82 -4.17
N ARG A 56 -0.56 5.08 -3.39
CA ARG A 56 0.78 5.38 -3.90
C ARG A 56 1.74 4.25 -3.57
N ILE A 57 2.58 3.89 -4.55
CA ILE A 57 3.67 2.93 -4.38
C ILE A 57 4.97 3.72 -4.35
N TRP A 58 5.66 3.63 -3.22
CA TRP A 58 6.94 4.25 -2.97
C TRP A 58 8.05 3.21 -3.07
N ARG A 59 9.17 3.56 -3.68
CA ARG A 59 10.36 2.70 -3.76
C ARG A 59 11.56 3.35 -3.12
N GLN A 60 12.32 2.56 -2.38
CA GLN A 60 13.61 2.93 -1.83
C GLN A 60 14.70 2.85 -2.89
N TYR A 61 15.55 3.86 -2.93
CA TYR A 61 16.75 3.96 -3.75
C TYR A 61 17.95 4.16 -2.83
N LEU A 62 18.87 3.21 -2.84
CA LEU A 62 20.11 3.30 -2.07
C LEU A 62 21.11 4.25 -2.78
N PRO A 63 22.06 4.84 -2.04
CA PRO A 63 23.15 5.59 -2.66
C PRO A 63 23.89 4.77 -3.72
N GLY A 64 24.15 5.36 -4.89
CA GLY A 64 24.79 4.66 -6.01
C GLY A 64 23.86 3.73 -6.81
N ASN A 65 22.55 3.84 -6.63
CA ASN A 65 21.57 3.11 -7.44
C ASN A 65 21.78 3.37 -8.96
N GLU A 66 21.61 2.32 -9.76
CA GLU A 66 21.79 2.35 -11.22
C GLU A 66 20.82 3.30 -11.93
N GLN A 67 19.72 3.66 -11.28
CA GLN A 67 18.68 4.55 -11.81
C GLN A 67 19.03 6.04 -11.68
N GLY A 68 20.15 6.38 -11.04
CA GLY A 68 20.62 7.75 -10.91
C GLY A 68 19.75 8.63 -10.00
N VAL A 69 18.92 8.03 -9.14
CA VAL A 69 18.13 8.77 -8.16
C VAL A 69 19.08 9.34 -7.11
N ALA A 70 19.16 10.67 -7.07
CA ALA A 70 20.01 11.38 -6.11
C ALA A 70 19.60 11.04 -4.67
N CYS A 71 20.61 10.79 -3.83
CA CYS A 71 20.48 10.51 -2.40
C CYS A 71 21.19 11.60 -1.59
N SER A 72 20.72 11.85 -0.36
CA SER A 72 21.37 12.80 0.54
C SER A 72 22.50 12.09 1.30
N GLY A 73 23.72 12.17 0.80
CA GLY A 73 24.86 11.48 1.41
C GLY A 73 24.66 9.96 1.41
N SER A 74 24.61 9.37 2.60
CA SER A 74 24.38 7.93 2.81
C SER A 74 22.90 7.54 2.92
N ASP A 75 21.99 8.50 2.85
CA ASP A 75 20.59 8.27 3.17
C ASP A 75 19.81 7.79 1.93
N PRO A 76 19.11 6.64 2.03
CA PRO A 76 18.27 6.19 0.95
C PRO A 76 17.19 7.21 0.61
N SER A 77 16.96 7.45 -0.67
CA SER A 77 15.84 8.26 -1.14
C SER A 77 14.63 7.41 -1.45
N TRP A 78 13.44 7.97 -1.25
CA TRP A 78 12.19 7.31 -1.57
C TRP A 78 11.44 8.13 -2.62
N LYS A 79 10.91 7.45 -3.64
CA LYS A 79 10.15 8.08 -4.72
C LYS A 79 8.85 7.35 -4.98
N CYS A 80 7.79 8.13 -5.25
CA CYS A 80 6.54 7.59 -5.77
C CYS A 80 6.80 7.09 -7.20
N ILE A 81 6.64 5.79 -7.43
CA ILE A 81 6.84 5.16 -8.73
C ILE A 81 5.52 4.75 -9.40
N CYS A 82 4.42 4.71 -8.66
CA CYS A 82 3.09 4.44 -9.19
C CYS A 82 2.02 5.12 -8.32
N THR A 83 0.97 5.60 -8.96
CA THR A 83 -0.24 6.12 -8.30
C THR A 83 -1.45 5.44 -8.92
N LEU A 84 -2.20 4.68 -8.12
CA LEU A 84 -3.48 4.08 -8.51
C LEU A 84 -4.58 5.07 -8.21
N SER A 85 -5.11 5.72 -9.26
CA SER A 85 -6.16 6.75 -9.16
C SER A 85 -7.40 6.35 -9.96
N GLY A 86 -8.57 6.84 -9.53
CA GLY A 86 -9.84 6.58 -10.20
C GLY A 86 -10.47 5.21 -9.91
N PHE A 87 -9.88 4.41 -9.02
CA PHE A 87 -10.40 3.08 -8.65
C PHE A 87 -11.31 3.09 -7.42
N HIS A 88 -11.24 4.14 -6.58
CA HIS A 88 -11.96 4.26 -5.31
C HIS A 88 -12.89 5.47 -5.34
N SER A 89 -14.12 5.30 -4.87
CA SER A 89 -15.12 6.39 -4.88
C SER A 89 -15.13 7.23 -3.61
N ARG A 90 -14.54 6.70 -2.53
CA ARG A 90 -14.41 7.31 -1.19
C ARG A 90 -13.03 7.05 -0.61
N THR A 91 -12.82 7.53 0.61
CA THR A 91 -11.62 7.36 1.44
C THR A 91 -11.16 5.90 1.48
N ILE A 92 -9.85 5.68 1.40
CA ILE A 92 -9.25 4.35 1.56
C ILE A 92 -8.67 4.26 2.96
N TYR A 93 -9.34 3.51 3.84
CA TYR A 93 -8.99 3.46 5.27
C TYR A 93 -7.83 2.50 5.57
N ASP A 94 -7.70 1.43 4.79
CA ASP A 94 -6.66 0.44 5.03
C ASP A 94 -6.14 -0.20 3.76
N ILE A 95 -4.89 -0.67 3.82
CA ILE A 95 -4.18 -1.31 2.73
C ILE A 95 -3.32 -2.45 3.25
N ALA A 96 -3.36 -3.59 2.55
CA ALA A 96 -2.59 -4.76 2.92
C ALA A 96 -1.88 -5.37 1.72
N TRP A 97 -0.56 -5.47 1.81
CA TRP A 97 0.28 -6.10 0.79
C TRP A 97 0.63 -7.53 1.22
N CYS A 98 0.15 -8.53 0.48
CA CYS A 98 0.34 -9.94 0.84
C CYS A 98 1.81 -10.35 0.70
N SER A 99 2.44 -10.76 1.80
CA SER A 99 3.82 -11.26 1.81
C SER A 99 4.03 -12.58 1.06
N LEU A 100 2.96 -13.34 0.80
CA LEU A 100 3.03 -14.65 0.12
C LEU A 100 2.82 -14.56 -1.39
N THR A 101 1.99 -13.62 -1.86
CA THR A 101 1.55 -13.55 -3.26
C THR A 101 1.87 -12.22 -3.94
N GLY A 102 2.16 -11.15 -3.19
CA GLY A 102 2.31 -9.81 -3.74
C GLY A 102 0.99 -9.11 -4.07
N ALA A 103 -0.17 -9.73 -3.83
CA ALA A 103 -1.48 -9.11 -4.02
C ALA A 103 -1.70 -7.96 -3.02
N LEU A 104 -2.28 -6.85 -3.48
CA LEU A 104 -2.50 -5.63 -2.71
C LEU A 104 -4.00 -5.41 -2.51
N ALA A 105 -4.48 -5.56 -1.27
CA ALA A 105 -5.88 -5.34 -0.93
C ALA A 105 -6.10 -3.94 -0.35
N THR A 106 -7.27 -3.34 -0.61
CA THR A 106 -7.68 -2.06 0.00
C THR A 106 -9.07 -2.16 0.62
N ALA A 107 -9.24 -1.54 1.78
CA ALA A 107 -10.51 -1.29 2.45
C ALA A 107 -10.97 0.15 2.18
N CYS A 108 -12.23 0.35 1.78
CA CYS A 108 -12.72 1.65 1.36
C CYS A 108 -14.05 2.00 2.06
N GLY A 109 -14.29 3.30 2.26
CA GLY A 109 -15.56 3.83 2.77
C GLY A 109 -16.71 3.76 1.78
N ASP A 110 -16.54 3.11 0.62
CA ASP A 110 -17.62 2.76 -0.31
C ASP A 110 -18.08 1.30 -0.17
N ASP A 111 -17.90 0.76 1.04
CA ASP A 111 -18.26 -0.58 1.48
C ASP A 111 -17.58 -1.73 0.71
N ALA A 112 -16.61 -1.41 -0.16
CA ALA A 112 -16.02 -2.36 -1.07
C ALA A 112 -14.58 -2.74 -0.71
N ILE A 113 -14.25 -3.99 -1.02
CA ILE A 113 -12.87 -4.51 -1.00
C ILE A 113 -12.39 -4.64 -2.44
N ARG A 114 -11.16 -4.17 -2.68
CA ARG A 114 -10.49 -4.30 -3.98
C ARG A 114 -9.17 -5.02 -3.80
N VAL A 115 -8.77 -5.80 -4.81
CA VAL A 115 -7.46 -6.43 -4.87
C VAL A 115 -6.79 -6.05 -6.18
N PHE A 116 -5.55 -5.60 -6.08
CA PHE A 116 -4.69 -5.25 -7.19
C PHE A 116 -3.53 -6.24 -7.27
N GLU A 117 -3.08 -6.53 -8.48
CA GLU A 117 -1.83 -7.25 -8.73
C GLU A 117 -0.95 -6.43 -9.65
N GLU A 118 0.35 -6.46 -9.39
CA GLU A 118 1.35 -5.86 -10.27
C GLU A 118 1.41 -6.65 -11.59
N ASP A 119 1.42 -5.94 -12.72
CA ASP A 119 1.41 -6.56 -14.03
C ASP A 119 2.75 -7.27 -14.30
N PRO A 120 2.73 -8.56 -14.70
CA PRO A 120 3.96 -9.27 -15.02
C PRO A 120 4.74 -8.56 -16.13
N GLY A 121 5.98 -8.16 -15.84
CA GLY A 121 6.85 -7.49 -16.81
C GLY A 121 6.66 -5.97 -16.92
N SER A 122 5.86 -5.35 -16.06
CA SER A 122 5.86 -3.88 -15.94
C SER A 122 7.24 -3.37 -15.56
N ASP A 123 7.59 -2.15 -15.99
CA ASP A 123 8.85 -1.51 -15.63
C ASP A 123 8.93 -1.36 -14.09
N PRO A 124 9.94 -1.94 -13.40
CA PRO A 124 10.08 -1.77 -11.95
C PRO A 124 10.23 -0.31 -11.48
N GLN A 125 10.59 0.60 -12.39
CA GLN A 125 10.68 2.05 -12.15
C GLN A 125 9.35 2.78 -12.30
N GLN A 126 8.41 2.16 -13.00
CA GLN A 126 7.07 2.68 -13.26
C GLN A 126 6.08 1.51 -13.32
N PRO A 127 5.89 0.79 -12.19
CA PRO A 127 5.12 -0.44 -12.20
C PRO A 127 3.65 -0.13 -12.46
N THR A 128 2.98 -1.03 -13.15
CA THR A 128 1.55 -0.96 -13.41
C THR A 128 0.84 -2.04 -12.60
N PHE A 129 -0.36 -1.72 -12.11
CA PHE A 129 -1.17 -2.66 -11.34
C PHE A 129 -2.55 -2.75 -11.96
N SER A 130 -3.04 -3.99 -12.06
CA SER A 130 -4.37 -4.31 -12.54
C SER A 130 -5.31 -4.59 -11.37
N LEU A 131 -6.54 -4.07 -11.45
CA LEU A 131 -7.63 -4.46 -10.54
C LEU A 131 -8.08 -5.88 -10.88
N THR A 132 -7.80 -6.83 -9.98
CA THR A 132 -8.10 -8.26 -10.20
C THR A 132 -9.32 -8.75 -9.41
N ALA A 133 -9.72 -8.03 -8.36
CA ALA A 133 -10.99 -8.26 -7.69
C ALA A 133 -11.62 -6.93 -7.26
N HIS A 134 -12.93 -6.84 -7.39
CA HIS A 134 -13.74 -5.75 -6.86
C HIS A 134 -15.02 -6.37 -6.32
N LEU A 135 -15.14 -6.38 -5.00
CA LEU A 135 -16.34 -6.84 -4.31
C LEU A 135 -17.08 -5.61 -3.78
N PRO A 136 -18.04 -5.04 -4.55
CA PRO A 136 -18.90 -3.98 -4.04
C PRO A 136 -19.78 -4.54 -2.92
N GLN A 137 -20.08 -3.72 -1.90
CA GLN A 137 -20.84 -4.16 -0.71
C GLN A 137 -20.23 -5.42 -0.08
N ALA A 138 -18.89 -5.42 0.07
CA ALA A 138 -18.21 -6.45 0.84
C ALA A 138 -18.66 -6.44 2.30
N HIS A 139 -19.05 -5.27 2.79
CA HIS A 139 -19.76 -5.07 4.05
C HIS A 139 -20.98 -4.17 3.83
N SER A 140 -21.80 -3.95 4.86
CA SER A 140 -22.99 -3.09 4.78
C SER A 140 -22.73 -1.62 5.12
N GLN A 141 -21.52 -1.32 5.60
CA GLN A 141 -20.97 0.02 5.85
C GLN A 141 -19.47 0.01 5.50
N ASP A 142 -18.79 1.13 5.76
CA ASP A 142 -17.37 1.37 5.51
C ASP A 142 -16.50 0.18 5.94
N VAL A 143 -15.59 -0.25 5.05
CA VAL A 143 -14.60 -1.28 5.38
C VAL A 143 -13.42 -0.60 6.05
N ASN A 144 -13.15 -0.97 7.30
CA ASN A 144 -12.14 -0.32 8.14
C ASN A 144 -10.76 -0.95 8.02
N CYS A 145 -10.69 -2.26 7.76
CA CYS A 145 -9.43 -3.00 7.74
C CYS A 145 -9.49 -4.16 6.76
N VAL A 146 -8.35 -4.46 6.13
CA VAL A 146 -8.09 -5.68 5.37
C VAL A 146 -6.77 -6.29 5.84
N ALA A 147 -6.73 -7.60 6.04
CA ALA A 147 -5.53 -8.29 6.50
C ALA A 147 -5.35 -9.64 5.80
N TRP A 148 -4.24 -9.78 5.07
CA TRP A 148 -3.87 -11.06 4.47
C TRP A 148 -3.40 -12.05 5.53
N ASN A 149 -3.82 -13.31 5.39
CA ASN A 149 -3.29 -14.37 6.23
C ASN A 149 -1.79 -14.60 5.92
N PRO A 150 -0.91 -14.64 6.93
CA PRO A 150 0.53 -14.76 6.72
C PRO A 150 0.99 -16.19 6.38
N LYS A 151 0.10 -17.18 6.41
CA LYS A 151 0.41 -18.61 6.18
C LYS A 151 -0.45 -19.25 5.10
N GLU A 152 -1.65 -18.75 4.87
CA GLU A 152 -2.56 -19.28 3.86
C GLU A 152 -2.70 -18.30 2.68
N ARG A 153 -2.20 -18.71 1.51
CA ARG A 153 -2.29 -17.93 0.27
C ARG A 153 -3.75 -17.62 -0.07
N GLY A 154 -4.03 -16.35 -0.34
CA GLY A 154 -5.35 -15.86 -0.76
C GLY A 154 -6.41 -15.79 0.33
N LEU A 155 -6.13 -16.19 1.58
CA LEU A 155 -7.08 -15.96 2.68
C LEU A 155 -6.94 -14.50 3.17
N LEU A 156 -8.03 -13.75 3.12
CA LEU A 156 -8.12 -12.35 3.54
C LEU A 156 -9.18 -12.22 4.64
N ALA A 157 -8.89 -11.46 5.69
CA ALA A 157 -9.88 -11.02 6.67
C ALA A 157 -10.19 -9.54 6.46
N SER A 158 -11.40 -9.11 6.79
CA SER A 158 -11.77 -7.69 6.88
C SER A 158 -12.80 -7.43 7.98
N CYS A 159 -12.92 -6.18 8.41
CA CYS A 159 -13.96 -5.72 9.32
C CYS A 159 -14.55 -4.37 8.87
N SER A 160 -15.71 -4.04 9.40
CA SER A 160 -16.48 -2.85 9.01
C SER A 160 -17.14 -2.15 10.20
N ASP A 161 -17.57 -0.91 9.99
CA ASP A 161 -18.41 -0.13 10.90
C ASP A 161 -19.76 -0.79 11.22
N ASP A 162 -20.19 -1.76 10.42
CA ASP A 162 -21.39 -2.57 10.71
C ASP A 162 -21.22 -3.57 11.86
N GLY A 163 -20.00 -3.69 12.39
CA GLY A 163 -19.67 -4.58 13.51
C GLY A 163 -19.35 -6.01 13.10
N GLU A 164 -19.32 -6.31 11.78
CA GLU A 164 -18.98 -7.63 11.28
C GLU A 164 -17.49 -7.81 10.97
N MET A 165 -17.06 -9.07 11.03
CA MET A 165 -15.80 -9.54 10.48
C MET A 165 -16.10 -10.60 9.43
N ALA A 166 -15.41 -10.52 8.29
CA ALA A 166 -15.58 -11.45 7.18
C ALA A 166 -14.24 -12.08 6.79
N PHE A 167 -14.31 -13.32 6.32
CA PHE A 167 -13.16 -14.05 5.77
C PHE A 167 -13.43 -14.40 4.30
N TRP A 168 -12.47 -14.11 3.45
CA TRP A 168 -12.57 -14.21 2.00
C TRP A 168 -11.47 -15.11 1.46
N LYS A 169 -11.79 -15.86 0.41
CA LYS A 169 -10.79 -16.58 -0.37
C LYS A 169 -10.59 -15.88 -1.72
N TYR A 170 -9.53 -15.10 -1.82
CA TYR A 170 -9.05 -14.56 -3.08
C TYR A 170 -8.49 -15.68 -3.95
N GLN A 171 -9.02 -15.79 -5.16
CA GLN A 171 -8.56 -16.70 -6.19
C GLN A 171 -8.15 -15.86 -7.39
N ARG A 172 -6.85 -15.86 -7.70
CA ARG A 172 -6.36 -15.32 -8.96
C ARG A 172 -6.87 -16.21 -10.08
N LEU A 173 -7.56 -15.64 -11.06
CA LEU A 173 -7.89 -16.34 -12.28
C LEU A 173 -6.59 -16.48 -13.09
N GLU A 174 -5.99 -17.67 -13.08
CA GLU A 174 -4.90 -17.99 -14.00
C GLU A 174 -5.48 -18.20 -15.40
N GLY A 175 -5.16 -17.31 -16.34
CA GLY A 175 -5.39 -17.50 -17.77
C GLY A 175 -6.62 -16.78 -18.34
N LEU A 176 -6.39 -15.60 -18.90
CA LEU A 176 -7.02 -15.10 -20.13
C LEU A 176 -5.92 -14.47 -21.00
#